data_AF-A0A1F8J482-F1
#
_entry.id   AF-A0A1F8J482-F1
#
_cell.length_a   1.000
_cell.length_b   1.000
_cell.length_c   1.000
_cell.angle_alpha   90.00
_cell.angle_beta   90.00
_cell.angle_gamma   90.00
#
_symmetry.space_group_name_H-M   'P 1'
#
loop_
_entity.id
_entity.type
_entity.pdbx_description
1 polymer ?
#
loop_
_entity_poly.entity_id
_entity_poly.type
_entity_poly.pdbx_seq_one_letter_code
_entity_poly.pdbx_strand_id
1 'polypeptide(L)' 'MELSFENAFERLEKILEKMNSGKTPLEESLKLFEEAESLINTCESRLNTAEQKIEQLIKQKGELVLDAEHTPKKGPF' A
#
# COMPACT_ATOMS: atom_id res chain seq x y z
N MET A 1 -12.30 -7.39 10.41
CA MET A 1 -11.28 -6.45 10.93
C MET A 1 -10.25 -6.33 9.82
N GLU A 2 -10.13 -5.18 9.17
CA GLU A 2 -9.18 -5.00 8.05
C GLU A 2 -7.74 -4.96 8.58
N LEU A 3 -6.78 -5.54 7.85
CA LEU A 3 -5.36 -5.49 8.20
C LEU A 3 -4.81 -4.05 8.19
N SER A 4 -3.77 -3.77 8.99
CA SER A 4 -2.99 -2.54 8.84
C SER A 4 -2.11 -2.63 7.58
N PHE A 5 -1.62 -1.48 7.10
CA PHE A 5 -0.70 -1.44 5.98
C PHE A 5 0.57 -2.24 6.28
N GLU A 6 1.16 -2.03 7.46
CA GLU A 6 2.41 -2.65 7.88
C GLU A 6 2.29 -4.18 7.92
N ASN A 7 1.19 -4.69 8.47
CA ASN A 7 0.95 -6.13 8.53
C ASN A 7 0.69 -6.73 7.15
N ALA A 8 -0.01 -6.00 6.28
CA ALA A 8 -0.30 -6.47 4.92
C ALA A 8 0.98 -6.51 4.08
N PHE A 9 1.81 -5.47 4.21
CA PHE A 9 3.09 -5.37 3.55
C PHE A 9 4.09 -6.43 4.04
N GLU A 10 4.22 -6.62 5.36
CA GLU A 10 5.08 -7.67 5.93
C GLU A 10 4.65 -9.07 5.44
N ARG A 11 3.35 -9.32 5.33
CA ARG A 11 2.86 -10.58 4.78
C ARG A 11 3.22 -10.74 3.30
N LEU A 12 3.09 -9.69 2.51
CA LEU A 12 3.47 -9.68 1.10
C LEU A 12 4.97 -9.99 0.92
N GLU A 13 5.83 -9.40 1.73
CA GLU A 13 7.28 -9.70 1.73
C GLU A 13 7.55 -11.20 2.00
N LYS A 14 6.88 -11.77 3.01
CA LYS A 14 7.00 -13.21 3.32
C LYS A 14 6.51 -14.11 2.18
N ILE A 15 5.46 -13.69 1.48
CA ILE A 15 4.97 -14.42 0.30
C ILE A 15 6.04 -14.38 -0.81
N LEU A 16 6.61 -13.21 -1.09
CA LEU A 16 7.67 -13.05 -2.09
C LEU A 16 8.90 -13.88 -1.76
N GLU A 17 9.36 -13.88 -0.51
CA GLU A 17 10.46 -14.74 -0.05
C GLU A 17 10.17 -16.21 -0.31
N LYS A 18 8.95 -16.66 -0.01
CA LYS A 18 8.53 -18.04 -0.20
C LYS A 18 8.47 -18.42 -1.68
N MET A 19 7.90 -17.56 -2.53
CA MET A 19 7.84 -17.80 -3.98
C MET A 19 9.24 -17.81 -4.61
N ASN A 20 10.12 -16.89 -4.19
CA ASN A 20 11.49 -16.80 -4.69
C ASN A 20 12.41 -17.94 -4.22
N SER A 21 12.03 -18.67 -3.17
CA SER A 21 12.78 -19.83 -2.70
C SER A 21 12.84 -20.98 -3.74
N GLY A 22 11.96 -20.97 -4.74
CA GLY A 22 11.90 -21.96 -5.82
C GLY A 22 11.44 -23.36 -5.37
N LYS A 23 11.05 -23.52 -4.10
CA LYS A 23 10.61 -24.80 -3.51
C LYS A 23 9.10 -24.92 -3.37
N THR A 24 8.36 -23.92 -3.84
CA THR A 24 6.91 -23.85 -3.67
C THR A 24 6.20 -24.64 -4.78
N PRO A 25 5.40 -25.66 -4.46
CA PRO A 25 4.60 -26.38 -5.44
C PRO A 25 3.64 -25.45 -6.20
N LEU A 26 3.21 -25.85 -7.40
CA LEU A 26 2.34 -25.05 -8.25
C LEU A 26 1.02 -24.66 -7.56
N GLU A 27 0.34 -25.62 -6.93
CA GLU A 27 -0.92 -25.37 -6.22
C GLU A 27 -0.77 -24.37 -5.07
N GLU A 28 0.38 -24.42 -4.38
CA GLU A 28 0.67 -23.49 -3.30
C GLU A 28 1.03 -22.11 -3.84
N SER A 29 1.75 -22.05 -4.97
CA SER A 29 2.07 -20.80 -5.66
C SER A 29 0.81 -20.06 -6.10
N LEU A 30 -0.22 -20.78 -6.57
CA LEU A 30 -1.51 -20.18 -6.92
C LEU A 30 -2.21 -19.56 -5.70
N LYS A 31 -2.24 -20.27 -4.57
CA LYS A 31 -2.83 -19.74 -3.33
C LYS A 31 -2.08 -18.51 -2.82
N LEU A 32 -0.75 -18.54 -2.86
CA LEU A 32 0.09 -17.41 -2.47
C LEU A 32 -0.14 -16.20 -3.38
N PHE A 33 -0.36 -16.42 -4.67
CA PHE A 33 -0.69 -15.35 -5.61
C PHE A 33 -2.05 -14.71 -5.31
N GLU A 34 -3.10 -15.51 -5.09
CA GLU A 34 -4.42 -15.00 -4.69
C GLU A 34 -4.36 -14.21 -3.37
N GLU A 35 -3.57 -14.70 -2.41
CA GLU A 35 -3.34 -13.99 -1.15
C GLU A 35 -2.60 -12.66 -1.39
N ALA A 36 -1.56 -12.67 -2.22
CA ALA A 36 -0.80 -11.47 -2.57
C ALA A 36 -1.68 -10.41 -3.22
N GLU A 37 -2.55 -10.77 -4.15
CA GLU A 37 -3.53 -9.85 -4.76
C GLU A 37 -4.43 -9.19 -3.71
N SER A 38 -4.94 -9.95 -2.75
CA SER A 38 -5.76 -9.40 -1.66
C SER A 38 -4.99 -8.44 -0.76
N LEU A 39 -3.72 -8.74 -0.49
CA LEU A 39 -2.84 -7.89 0.32
C LEU A 39 -2.47 -6.61 -0.42
N ILE A 40 -2.19 -6.66 -1.72
CA ILE A 40 -1.93 -5.47 -2.56
C ILE A 40 -3.12 -4.53 -2.52
N ASN A 41 -4.34 -5.04 -2.75
CA ASN A 41 -5.57 -4.25 -2.66
C ASN A 41 -5.74 -3.60 -1.28
N THR A 42 -5.38 -4.32 -0.21
CA THR A 42 -5.41 -3.78 1.16
C THR A 42 -4.41 -2.65 1.33
N CYS A 43 -3.16 -2.82 0.86
CA CYS A 43 -2.13 -1.79 0.89
C CYS A 43 -2.56 -0.53 0.14
N GLU A 44 -3.06 -0.68 -1.09
CA GLU A 44 -3.55 0.44 -1.91
C GLU A 44 -4.69 1.19 -1.21
N SER A 45 -5.68 0.47 -0.68
CA SER A 45 -6.79 1.08 0.06
C SER A 45 -6.32 1.90 1.26
N ARG A 46 -5.32 1.39 2.01
CA ARG A 46 -4.72 2.10 3.15
C ARG A 46 -3.96 3.35 2.73
N LEU A 47 -3.15 3.26 1.68
CA LEU A 47 -2.41 4.40 1.14
C LEU A 47 -3.35 5.47 0.62
N ASN A 48 -4.37 5.10 -0.16
CA ASN A 48 -5.38 6.04 -0.68
C ASN A 48 -6.12 6.75 0.46
N THR A 49 -6.48 6.02 1.52
CA THR A 49 -7.14 6.62 2.69
C THR A 49 -6.23 7.61 3.41
N ALA A 50 -4.94 7.27 3.56
CA ALA A 50 -3.96 8.15 4.18
C ALA A 50 -3.74 9.42 3.34
N GLU A 51 -3.62 9.27 2.04
CA GLU A 51 -3.46 10.37 1.09
C GLU A 51 -4.64 11.33 1.12
N GLN A 52 -5.88 10.81 1.04
CA GLN A 52 -7.09 11.62 1.14
C GLN A 52 -7.14 12.41 2.45
N LYS A 53 -6.71 11.80 3.56
CA LYS A 53 -6.64 12.48 4.85
C LYS A 53 -5.59 13.60 4.84
N ILE A 54 -4.43 13.36 4.23
CA ILE A 54 -3.39 14.38 4.05
C ILE A 54 -3.91 15.53 3.20
N GLU A 55 -4.55 15.24 2.07
CA GLU A 55 -5.16 16.27 1.21
C GLU A 55 -6.17 17.14 1.96
N GLN A 56 -7.05 16.52 2.76
CA GLN A 56 -8.04 17.26 3.55
C GLN A 56 -7.36 18.19 4.55
N LEU A 57 -6.33 17.71 5.26
CA LEU A 57 -5.57 18.53 6.21
C LEU A 57 -4.82 19.68 5.52
N ILE A 58 -4.30 19.43 4.32
CA ILE A 58 -3.64 20.44 3.50
C ILE A 58 -4.62 21.51 3.02
N LYS A 59 -5.77 21.10 2.46
CA LYS A 59 -6.84 22.00 2.00
C LYS A 59 -7.37 22.87 3.15
N GLN A 60 -7.44 22.33 4.38
CA GLN A 60 -7.81 23.07 5.58
C GLN A 60 -6.76 24.10 6.00
N LYS A 61 -5.47 23.84 5.78
CA LYS A 61 -4.36 24.74 6.15
C LYS A 61 -4.01 25.77 5.07
N GLY A 62 -4.36 25.54 3.80
CA GLY A 62 -4.18 26.51 2.71
C GLY A 62 -2.74 26.74 2.23
N GLU A 63 -1.74 26.07 2.82
CA GLU A 63 -0.30 26.37 2.57
C GLU A 63 0.43 25.31 1.72
N LEU A 64 -0.16 24.13 1.52
CA LEU A 64 0.50 23.00 0.86
C LEU A 64 -0.31 22.53 -0.35
N VAL A 65 0.35 21.87 -1.30
CA VAL A 65 -0.25 21.18 -2.46
C VAL A 65 0.47 19.85 -2.64
N LEU A 66 -0.27 18.80 -3.00
CA LEU A 66 0.33 17.54 -3.44
C LEU A 66 0.75 17.69 -4.91
N ASP A 67 1.93 17.20 -5.25
CA ASP A 67 2.36 17.07 -6.63
C ASP A 67 1.97 15.70 -7.23
N ALA A 68 2.34 15.48 -8.49
CA ALA A 68 2.02 14.24 -9.22
C ALA A 68 2.65 12.97 -8.62
N GLU A 69 3.56 13.10 -7.65
CA GLU A 69 4.20 12.00 -6.93
C GLU A 69 3.62 11.83 -5.52
N HIS A 70 2.49 12.49 -5.23
CA HIS A 70 1.81 12.49 -3.93
C HIS A 70 2.70 13.01 -2.78
N THR A 71 3.67 13.88 -3.10
CA THR A 71 4.51 14.51 -2.08
C THR A 71 3.99 15.90 -1.69
N PRO A 72 3.95 16.24 -0.38
CA PRO A 72 3.53 17.56 0.05
C PRO A 72 4.60 18.61 -0.27
N LYS A 73 4.24 19.63 -1.06
CA LYS A 73 5.06 20.81 -1.35
C LYS A 73 4.37 22.09 -0.89
N LYS A 74 5.16 23.09 -0.50
CA LYS A 74 4.63 24.45 -0.29
C LYS A 74 4.03 24.97 -1.59
N GLY A 75 2.85 25.57 -1.48
CA GLY A 75 2.21 26.22 -2.62
C GLY A 75 3.06 27.35 -3.21
N PRO A 76 2.76 27.80 -4.44
CA PRO A 76 3.48 28.87 -5.12
C PRO A 76 3.31 30.27 -4.47
N PHE A 77 2.63 30.35 -3.33
CA PHE A 77 2.45 31.57 -2.53
C PHE A 77 2.90 31.30 -1.09
#